data_AF-A0A2D4H823-F1
#
_entry.id   AF-A0A2D4H823-F1
#
_cell.length_a   1.000
_cell.length_b   1.000
_cell.length_c   1.000
_cell.angle_alpha   90.00
_cell.angle_beta   90.00
_cell.angle_gamma   90.00
#
_symmetry.space_group_name_H-M   'P 1'
#
loop_
_entity.id
_entity.type
_entity.pdbx_description
1 polymer ?
#
loop_
_entity_poly.entity_id
_entity_poly.type
_entity_poly.pdbx_seq_one_letter_code
_entity_poly.pdbx_strand_id
1 'polypeptide(L)'
;PPPAPQSKTTAAASLPPPCRSETPLGTEKSEREAAAGVKALPRGKASFLASPVLSTPVERGMAGGISAFCSAALWLCGTLCLASLPLLRGAQRQEDTLYMWIDAHQARVLIGFEEDILIVSEGKMAPFTHDFRKAQQRMPAIPVNIQSMNFTWQATGKAEYFYEFLSLRSLDKGIMADPTVNIPLLGMIPHQTSVVQIGFPCLGKQDGVAAFEVTVIVMNSEGTIILQTPQNAIFFKTCQQAECPGGCRNGGFCNERHICECPDGFYGPHCEKALCTPHCMNGGLCIMPGLCICPPGFYGINCNKANCTNICFNGGMCFYPEKCICPAGLEGDQCEISKCHQPCRNGGKCTGKNKCKCSKGYQGDLCSKPVCEPSCGLYGICIEPNVCQCQDGWHGRNCNKRYGANLLNALRPTGTKHRQQTPSPKQAEESQAVPESNYIW
;
A
#
# COMPACT_ATOMS: atom_id res chain seq x y z
N PRO A 1 5.74 35.10 -73.81
CA PRO A 1 4.33 34.80 -73.47
C PRO A 1 4.24 34.19 -72.05
N PRO A 2 3.54 34.83 -71.11
CA PRO A 2 3.35 34.41 -69.70
C PRO A 2 2.05 33.57 -69.57
N PRO A 3 1.34 33.43 -68.41
CA PRO A 3 1.61 33.72 -66.97
C PRO A 3 1.49 32.44 -66.07
N ALA A 4 1.76 32.35 -64.75
CA ALA A 4 1.49 33.18 -63.54
C ALA A 4 -0.02 33.29 -63.19
N PRO A 5 -0.48 33.53 -61.92
CA PRO A 5 0.25 34.02 -60.71
C PRO A 5 -0.05 33.25 -59.37
N GLN A 6 0.82 33.24 -58.34
CA GLN A 6 0.85 34.01 -57.04
C GLN A 6 -0.19 33.60 -55.94
N SER A 7 0.00 33.77 -54.60
CA SER A 7 1.04 34.45 -53.76
C SER A 7 1.06 34.01 -52.26
N LYS A 8 2.27 34.07 -51.65
CA LYS A 8 2.72 34.64 -50.33
C LYS A 8 1.83 34.54 -49.06
N THR A 9 2.29 34.10 -47.88
CA THR A 9 3.36 34.55 -46.93
C THR A 9 2.96 35.68 -45.95
N THR A 10 3.03 35.38 -44.63
CA THR A 10 3.34 36.19 -43.39
C THR A 10 2.47 35.66 -42.22
N ALA A 11 2.93 35.22 -41.04
CA ALA A 11 3.95 35.69 -40.10
C ALA A 11 3.52 36.91 -39.24
N ALA A 12 3.28 36.71 -37.93
CA ALA A 12 3.68 37.59 -36.82
C ALA A 12 3.04 37.19 -35.46
N ALA A 13 3.88 37.17 -34.41
CA ALA A 13 3.62 37.73 -33.06
C ALA A 13 2.53 37.08 -32.15
N SER A 14 2.59 37.18 -30.81
CA SER A 14 3.59 37.73 -29.87
C SER A 14 3.40 37.15 -28.47
N LEU A 15 4.44 37.25 -27.63
CA LEU A 15 4.38 37.00 -26.17
C LEU A 15 3.35 37.92 -25.47
N PRO A 16 2.77 37.50 -24.32
CA PRO A 16 1.87 38.34 -23.53
C PRO A 16 2.62 39.38 -22.68
N PRO A 17 2.12 40.63 -22.57
CA PRO A 17 2.61 41.61 -21.60
C PRO A 17 1.87 41.50 -20.24
N PRO A 18 2.42 42.09 -19.16
CA PRO A 18 1.97 41.86 -17.78
C PRO A 18 1.07 42.97 -17.22
N CYS A 19 0.23 42.61 -16.24
CA CYS A 19 -0.37 43.49 -15.22
C CYS A 19 -1.00 42.59 -14.14
N ARG A 20 -1.18 42.97 -12.87
CA ARG A 20 -0.57 43.91 -11.91
C ARG A 20 -1.40 43.69 -10.63
N SER A 21 -0.79 43.78 -9.46
CA SER A 21 -1.49 43.63 -8.18
C SER A 21 -2.20 44.92 -7.75
N GLU A 22 -3.51 44.87 -7.50
CA GLU A 22 -4.20 45.86 -6.65
C GLU A 22 -5.30 45.18 -5.78
N THR A 23 -5.09 45.24 -4.46
CA THR A 23 -6.12 45.34 -3.41
C THR A 23 -6.14 46.81 -2.96
N PRO A 24 -7.24 47.42 -2.44
CA PRO A 24 -7.90 46.94 -1.22
C PRO A 24 -9.40 47.31 -0.96
N LEU A 25 -9.90 46.77 0.17
CA LEU A 25 -10.90 47.29 1.14
C LEU A 25 -12.24 47.97 0.73
N GLY A 26 -13.29 47.60 1.49
CA GLY A 26 -14.51 48.39 1.71
C GLY A 26 -15.73 47.90 0.91
N THR A 27 -16.96 47.86 1.44
CA THR A 27 -17.50 48.29 2.74
C THR A 27 -18.75 47.48 3.10
N GLU A 28 -19.10 47.43 4.39
CA GLU A 28 -20.41 46.96 4.85
C GLU A 28 -21.57 47.72 4.22
N LYS A 29 -22.71 47.04 4.01
CA LYS A 29 -24.01 47.65 4.28
C LYS A 29 -25.08 46.62 4.65
N SER A 30 -25.47 46.66 5.92
CA SER A 30 -26.77 46.17 6.38
C SER A 30 -27.86 47.13 5.87
N GLU A 31 -28.96 46.60 5.34
CA GLU A 31 -30.23 47.33 5.33
C GLU A 31 -31.40 46.34 5.44
N ARG A 32 -32.44 46.78 6.16
CA ARG A 32 -33.55 45.97 6.68
C ARG A 32 -34.83 46.21 5.90
N GLU A 33 -35.74 45.24 6.06
CA GLU A 33 -37.21 45.42 6.08
C GLU A 33 -37.92 45.98 4.84
N ALA A 34 -38.76 45.13 4.23
CA ALA A 34 -40.13 45.49 3.91
C ALA A 34 -41.03 44.24 4.02
N ALA A 35 -42.05 44.29 4.88
CA ALA A 35 -42.99 43.20 5.09
C ALA A 35 -44.40 43.59 4.62
N ALA A 36 -45.02 42.72 3.82
CA ALA A 36 -46.45 42.62 3.60
C ALA A 36 -46.75 41.20 3.08
N GLY A 37 -47.76 40.44 3.53
CA GLY A 37 -48.81 40.73 4.49
C GLY A 37 -50.16 40.24 3.95
N VAL A 38 -51.01 39.66 4.83
CA VAL A 38 -52.39 39.18 4.52
C VAL A 38 -52.41 37.83 3.75
N LYS A 39 -53.16 36.77 4.10
CA LYS A 39 -54.36 36.61 4.96
C LYS A 39 -54.37 35.24 5.67
N ALA A 40 -55.06 35.14 6.81
CA ALA A 40 -55.25 33.87 7.53
C ALA A 40 -56.73 33.40 7.58
N LEU A 41 -56.85 32.12 8.00
CA LEU A 41 -57.97 31.32 8.54
C LEU A 41 -58.64 30.29 7.58
N PRO A 42 -59.19 29.16 8.11
CA PRO A 42 -59.59 28.90 9.51
C PRO A 42 -59.04 27.62 10.18
N ARG A 43 -59.37 27.47 11.47
CA ARG A 43 -59.10 26.29 12.31
C ARG A 43 -59.96 25.09 11.89
N GLY A 44 -59.35 23.89 11.85
CA GLY A 44 -60.06 22.60 11.89
C GLY A 44 -59.48 21.72 13.00
N LYS A 45 -60.30 21.32 13.99
CA LYS A 45 -59.91 20.32 15.00
C LYS A 45 -60.16 18.91 14.46
N ALA A 46 -59.21 18.00 14.65
CA ALA A 46 -59.45 16.56 14.55
C ALA A 46 -58.72 15.85 15.70
N SER A 47 -59.47 15.41 16.71
CA SER A 47 -58.96 14.51 17.75
C SER A 47 -59.04 13.08 17.26
N PHE A 48 -58.00 12.27 17.47
CA PHE A 48 -58.13 10.81 17.50
C PHE A 48 -57.27 10.18 18.60
N LEU A 49 -57.96 9.90 19.71
CA LEU A 49 -57.80 8.76 20.64
C LEU A 49 -56.39 8.22 20.93
N ALA A 50 -55.93 8.48 22.16
CA ALA A 50 -54.94 7.66 22.86
C ALA A 50 -55.50 7.28 24.26
N SER A 51 -55.56 5.98 24.54
CA SER A 51 -55.99 5.36 25.81
C SER A 51 -55.26 3.99 25.96
N PRO A 52 -55.19 3.34 27.13
CA PRO A 52 -53.99 3.48 27.97
C PRO A 52 -53.40 2.14 28.46
N VAL A 53 -52.21 2.17 29.07
CA VAL A 53 -51.69 1.06 29.90
C VAL A 53 -51.16 1.60 31.24
N LEU A 54 -51.37 0.83 32.30
CA LEU A 54 -51.19 1.20 33.71
C LEU A 54 -49.73 1.16 34.20
N SER A 55 -49.36 2.22 34.90
CA SER A 55 -48.54 2.31 36.12
C SER A 55 -47.88 1.07 36.75
N THR A 56 -46.58 1.20 37.05
CA THR A 56 -45.94 0.80 38.33
C THR A 56 -44.85 1.84 38.70
N PRO A 57 -44.42 1.97 39.98
CA PRO A 57 -43.90 3.24 40.51
C PRO A 57 -42.38 3.42 40.48
N VAL A 58 -41.98 4.70 40.55
CA VAL A 58 -40.59 5.17 40.76
C VAL A 58 -40.33 5.35 42.26
N GLU A 59 -39.26 4.74 42.79
CA GLU A 59 -38.75 5.09 44.13
C GLU A 59 -37.85 6.33 44.10
N ARG A 60 -37.93 7.13 45.15
CA ARG A 60 -37.11 8.34 45.35
C ARG A 60 -35.79 7.97 46.01
N GLY A 61 -34.68 8.43 45.43
CA GLY A 61 -33.43 8.55 46.17
C GLY A 61 -33.54 9.65 47.23
N MET A 62 -33.09 9.37 48.45
CA MET A 62 -32.94 10.37 49.51
C MET A 62 -31.66 10.08 50.31
N ALA A 63 -30.89 11.12 50.60
CA ALA A 63 -29.53 11.00 51.13
C ALA A 63 -29.48 10.95 52.66
N GLY A 64 -28.47 10.25 53.17
CA GLY A 64 -28.12 10.11 54.59
C GLY A 64 -27.30 8.82 54.76
N GLY A 65 -26.29 8.73 55.61
CA GLY A 65 -25.85 9.66 56.66
C GLY A 65 -25.24 8.85 57.79
N ILE A 66 -23.91 8.72 57.76
CA ILE A 66 -23.02 7.95 58.65
C ILE A 66 -23.55 7.69 60.08
N SER A 67 -23.63 6.43 60.49
CA SER A 67 -23.40 6.01 61.90
C SER A 67 -22.92 4.56 61.96
N ALA A 68 -22.10 4.24 62.97
CA ALA A 68 -21.36 2.98 63.09
C ALA A 68 -21.84 2.10 64.25
N PHE A 69 -21.18 0.94 64.41
CA PHE A 69 -21.29 -0.04 65.49
C PHE A 69 -22.52 -0.96 65.51
N CYS A 70 -22.28 -2.26 65.35
CA CYS A 70 -22.28 -3.14 66.53
C CYS A 70 -21.41 -4.39 66.29
N SER A 71 -20.82 -4.93 67.37
CA SER A 71 -19.89 -6.05 67.34
C SER A 71 -20.45 -7.29 68.06
N ALA A 72 -19.94 -8.45 67.68
CA ALA A 72 -19.81 -9.68 68.50
C ALA A 72 -21.08 -10.38 69.07
N ALA A 73 -21.38 -11.57 68.54
CA ALA A 73 -21.32 -12.86 69.26
C ALA A 73 -21.78 -13.98 68.29
N LEU A 74 -20.92 -14.88 67.82
CA LEU A 74 -20.60 -16.17 68.47
C LEU A 74 -21.83 -16.97 68.91
N TRP A 75 -22.10 -18.10 68.25
CA TRP A 75 -22.16 -19.44 68.87
C TRP A 75 -22.01 -20.51 67.76
N LEU A 76 -21.19 -21.54 68.02
CA LEU A 76 -20.89 -22.61 67.06
C LEU A 76 -21.96 -23.70 67.08
N CYS A 77 -22.32 -24.27 65.91
CA CYS A 77 -22.75 -25.67 65.85
C CYS A 77 -22.69 -26.26 64.42
N GLY A 78 -22.31 -27.54 64.33
CA GLY A 78 -22.89 -28.45 63.33
C GLY A 78 -22.30 -28.46 61.92
N THR A 79 -21.17 -29.14 61.73
CA THR A 79 -20.81 -29.73 60.43
C THR A 79 -21.88 -30.71 59.95
N LEU A 80 -22.47 -30.50 58.76
CA LEU A 80 -22.92 -31.50 57.77
C LEU A 80 -23.98 -30.91 56.82
N CYS A 81 -23.55 -30.47 55.63
CA CYS A 81 -24.30 -30.69 54.39
C CYS A 81 -23.46 -30.31 53.17
N LEU A 82 -22.89 -31.31 52.51
CA LEU A 82 -22.43 -31.20 51.13
C LEU A 82 -23.67 -31.12 50.23
N ALA A 83 -24.14 -29.91 49.97
CA ALA A 83 -25.19 -29.63 48.98
C ALA A 83 -24.62 -28.71 47.91
N SER A 84 -24.42 -29.27 46.72
CA SER A 84 -23.90 -28.57 45.55
C SER A 84 -24.85 -27.45 45.10
N LEU A 85 -24.48 -26.19 45.34
CA LEU A 85 -24.99 -25.08 44.53
C LEU A 85 -24.22 -25.04 43.20
N PRO A 86 -24.86 -25.29 42.05
CA PRO A 86 -24.26 -24.92 40.77
C PRO A 86 -24.22 -23.39 40.71
N LEU A 87 -23.02 -22.83 40.54
CA LEU A 87 -22.87 -21.43 40.15
C LEU A 87 -23.58 -21.21 38.82
N LEU A 88 -24.73 -20.52 38.85
CA LEU A 88 -25.29 -19.84 37.69
C LEU A 88 -24.39 -18.66 37.33
N ARG A 89 -23.20 -18.98 36.81
CA ARG A 89 -22.54 -18.11 35.84
C ARG A 89 -23.44 -18.10 34.62
N GLY A 90 -24.29 -17.08 34.54
CA GLY A 90 -24.89 -16.65 33.29
C GLY A 90 -23.77 -16.18 32.37
N ALA A 91 -23.09 -17.14 31.71
CA ALA A 91 -22.42 -16.85 30.47
C ALA A 91 -23.51 -16.34 29.54
N GLN A 92 -23.45 -15.06 29.15
CA GLN A 92 -24.28 -14.60 28.05
C GLN A 92 -23.96 -15.52 26.87
N ARG A 93 -24.97 -16.26 26.40
CA ARG A 93 -24.91 -16.83 25.06
C ARG A 93 -24.78 -15.63 24.14
N GLN A 94 -23.58 -15.43 23.64
CA GLN A 94 -23.37 -14.58 22.47
C GLN A 94 -23.97 -15.39 21.32
N GLU A 95 -25.26 -15.17 21.07
CA GLU A 95 -26.00 -15.93 20.07
C GLU A 95 -25.41 -15.63 18.69
N ASP A 96 -25.03 -16.69 17.98
CA ASP A 96 -24.51 -16.59 16.63
C ASP A 96 -25.63 -16.01 15.75
N THR A 97 -25.47 -14.76 15.32
CA THR A 97 -26.57 -13.94 14.76
C THR A 97 -26.05 -12.93 13.74
N LEU A 98 -26.97 -12.44 12.90
CA LEU A 98 -26.67 -11.48 11.84
C LEU A 98 -27.19 -10.09 12.19
N TYR A 99 -26.41 -9.07 11.86
CA TYR A 99 -26.81 -7.66 11.92
C TYR A 99 -26.55 -6.97 10.58
N MET A 100 -27.48 -6.09 10.17
CA MET A 100 -27.33 -5.21 9.01
C MET A 100 -28.03 -3.87 9.28
N TRP A 101 -27.34 -2.76 9.06
CA TRP A 101 -27.84 -1.41 9.34
C TRP A 101 -27.24 -0.36 8.40
N ILE A 102 -27.83 0.83 8.42
CA ILE A 102 -27.24 2.04 7.84
C ILE A 102 -26.66 2.83 9.01
N ASP A 103 -25.40 3.27 8.91
CA ASP A 103 -24.74 4.01 9.98
C ASP A 103 -25.34 5.41 10.16
N ALA A 104 -25.24 5.94 11.38
CA ALA A 104 -25.76 7.27 11.74
C ALA A 104 -25.29 8.40 10.81
N HIS A 105 -24.06 8.35 10.29
CA HIS A 105 -23.56 9.37 9.37
C HIS A 105 -24.24 9.27 7.99
N GLN A 106 -24.38 8.07 7.44
CA GLN A 106 -25.12 7.81 6.21
C GLN A 106 -26.62 8.13 6.35
N ALA A 107 -27.21 7.82 7.50
CA ALA A 107 -28.60 8.15 7.85
C ALA A 107 -28.82 9.67 7.90
N ARG A 108 -27.89 10.43 8.49
CA ARG A 108 -27.93 11.90 8.51
C ARG A 108 -27.97 12.49 7.10
N VAL A 109 -27.18 11.94 6.18
CA VAL A 109 -27.16 12.40 4.77
C VAL A 109 -28.44 12.03 4.02
N LEU A 110 -29.06 10.88 4.34
CA LEU A 110 -30.24 10.36 3.64
C LEU A 110 -31.58 10.96 4.12
N ILE A 111 -31.78 11.02 5.45
CA ILE A 111 -33.06 11.40 6.07
C ILE A 111 -32.95 12.57 7.07
N GLY A 112 -31.74 13.11 7.32
CA GLY A 112 -31.52 14.23 8.23
C GLY A 112 -31.38 13.86 9.72
N PHE A 113 -31.47 12.57 10.07
CA PHE A 113 -31.35 12.08 11.45
C PHE A 113 -30.04 11.29 11.62
N GLU A 114 -29.25 11.64 12.63
CA GLU A 114 -27.93 11.04 12.91
C GLU A 114 -28.07 9.87 13.92
N GLU A 115 -28.80 8.83 13.52
CA GLU A 115 -29.02 7.60 14.29
C GLU A 115 -28.89 6.37 13.39
N ASP A 116 -28.41 5.24 13.92
CA ASP A 116 -28.26 3.99 13.16
C ASP A 116 -29.63 3.40 12.78
N ILE A 117 -29.85 3.13 11.49
CA ILE A 117 -31.08 2.52 11.00
C ILE A 117 -30.88 1.00 10.91
N LEU A 118 -31.27 0.28 11.96
CA LEU A 118 -31.24 -1.18 11.98
C LEU A 118 -32.25 -1.78 10.98
N ILE A 119 -31.76 -2.59 10.04
CA ILE A 119 -32.58 -3.30 9.04
C ILE A 119 -32.72 -4.78 9.42
N VAL A 120 -31.63 -5.39 9.89
CA VAL A 120 -31.59 -6.73 10.47
C VAL A 120 -30.91 -6.66 11.84
N SER A 121 -31.57 -7.23 12.83
CA SER A 121 -31.10 -7.34 14.21
C SER A 121 -31.36 -8.76 14.71
N GLU A 122 -30.35 -9.42 15.29
CA GLU A 122 -30.47 -10.80 15.81
C GLU A 122 -31.00 -11.79 14.75
N GLY A 123 -30.56 -11.63 13.49
CA GLY A 123 -31.01 -12.45 12.36
C GLY A 123 -32.47 -12.25 11.94
N LYS A 124 -33.15 -11.19 12.41
CA LYS A 124 -34.54 -10.87 12.08
C LYS A 124 -34.66 -9.51 11.41
N MET A 125 -35.56 -9.41 10.43
CA MET A 125 -35.91 -8.14 9.78
C MET A 125 -36.56 -7.16 10.76
N ALA A 126 -36.23 -5.87 10.67
CA ALA A 126 -36.76 -4.84 11.56
C ALA A 126 -38.28 -4.63 11.38
N PRO A 127 -39.06 -4.32 12.43
CA PRO A 127 -40.52 -4.35 12.38
C PRO A 127 -41.19 -3.47 11.31
N PHE A 128 -40.54 -2.36 10.91
CA PHE A 128 -41.05 -1.49 9.86
C PHE A 128 -41.02 -2.14 8.47
N THR A 129 -40.18 -3.15 8.25
CA THR A 129 -40.03 -3.85 6.97
C THR A 129 -41.10 -4.94 6.74
N HIS A 130 -41.82 -5.38 7.78
CA HIS A 130 -42.85 -6.41 7.67
C HIS A 130 -44.00 -6.01 6.72
N ASP A 131 -44.43 -4.74 6.77
CA ASP A 131 -45.32 -4.15 5.77
C ASP A 131 -44.47 -3.29 4.82
N PHE A 132 -43.69 -3.97 3.98
CA PHE A 132 -42.75 -3.29 3.08
C PHE A 132 -43.44 -2.30 2.14
N ARG A 133 -44.69 -2.57 1.73
CA ARG A 133 -45.46 -1.66 0.86
C ARG A 133 -45.75 -0.32 1.54
N LYS A 134 -46.11 -0.35 2.83
CA LYS A 134 -46.32 0.85 3.65
C LYS A 134 -45.01 1.55 4.04
N ALA A 135 -43.92 0.80 4.20
CA ALA A 135 -42.58 1.37 4.38
C ALA A 135 -42.08 2.08 3.11
N GLN A 136 -42.22 1.44 1.94
CA GLN A 136 -41.84 1.99 0.64
C GLN A 136 -42.61 3.29 0.32
N GLN A 137 -43.89 3.39 0.68
CA GLN A 137 -44.67 4.65 0.59
C GLN A 137 -44.12 5.81 1.45
N ARG A 138 -43.27 5.52 2.43
CA ARG A 138 -42.61 6.51 3.31
C ARG A 138 -41.15 6.76 2.95
N MET A 139 -40.56 5.94 2.07
CA MET A 139 -39.20 6.15 1.58
C MET A 139 -39.25 7.15 0.40
N PRO A 140 -38.65 8.34 0.52
CA PRO A 140 -38.49 9.23 -0.62
C PRO A 140 -37.53 8.62 -1.65
N ALA A 141 -37.57 9.11 -2.89
CA ALA A 141 -36.53 8.80 -3.86
C ALA A 141 -35.18 9.33 -3.38
N ILE A 142 -34.12 8.53 -3.55
CA ILE A 142 -32.75 8.88 -3.18
C ILE A 142 -32.36 10.16 -3.95
N PRO A 143 -31.97 11.26 -3.27
CA PRO A 143 -31.77 12.55 -3.93
C PRO A 143 -30.53 12.57 -4.83
N VAL A 144 -30.42 13.62 -5.67
CA VAL A 144 -29.38 13.74 -6.71
C VAL A 144 -27.96 13.68 -6.14
N ASN A 145 -27.74 14.27 -4.97
CA ASN A 145 -26.45 14.37 -4.28
C ASN A 145 -25.95 13.07 -3.62
N ILE A 146 -26.76 12.01 -3.57
CA ILE A 146 -26.37 10.70 -3.03
C ILE A 146 -26.11 9.76 -4.22
N GLN A 147 -24.83 9.56 -4.56
CA GLN A 147 -24.41 8.66 -5.65
C GLN A 147 -24.30 7.20 -5.22
N SER A 148 -24.12 6.95 -3.92
CA SER A 148 -24.07 5.61 -3.35
C SER A 148 -24.56 5.63 -1.91
N MET A 149 -24.98 4.48 -1.41
CA MET A 149 -25.45 4.29 -0.05
C MET A 149 -24.71 3.15 0.63
N ASN A 150 -24.18 3.43 1.82
CA ASN A 150 -23.46 2.47 2.64
C ASN A 150 -24.42 1.68 3.54
N PHE A 151 -24.20 0.38 3.59
CA PHE A 151 -24.84 -0.57 4.50
C PHE A 151 -23.73 -1.28 5.27
N THR A 152 -23.80 -1.27 6.60
CA THR A 152 -22.86 -2.01 7.44
C THR A 152 -23.48 -3.34 7.84
N TRP A 153 -22.71 -4.42 7.78
CA TRP A 153 -23.14 -5.75 8.21
C TRP A 153 -22.07 -6.48 9.01
N GLN A 154 -22.49 -7.47 9.80
CA GLN A 154 -21.61 -8.44 10.47
C GLN A 154 -22.35 -9.72 10.83
N ALA A 155 -21.62 -10.84 10.82
CA ALA A 155 -22.01 -12.11 11.43
C ALA A 155 -21.36 -12.25 12.82
N THR A 156 -22.10 -12.02 13.91
CA THR A 156 -21.54 -12.20 15.27
C THR A 156 -21.49 -13.67 15.64
N GLY A 157 -20.43 -14.07 16.35
CA GLY A 157 -20.27 -15.44 16.84
C GLY A 157 -19.50 -16.35 15.89
N LYS A 158 -19.87 -17.62 15.81
CA LYS A 158 -19.19 -18.68 15.03
C LYS A 158 -19.97 -19.22 13.83
N ALA A 159 -21.25 -18.86 13.67
CA ALA A 159 -22.03 -19.33 12.53
C ALA A 159 -21.59 -18.62 11.24
N GLU A 160 -21.48 -19.38 10.16
CA GLU A 160 -21.21 -18.87 8.82
C GLU A 160 -22.53 -18.56 8.09
N TYR A 161 -22.61 -17.36 7.53
CA TYR A 161 -23.73 -16.93 6.69
C TYR A 161 -23.21 -16.55 5.30
N PHE A 162 -24.00 -16.87 4.29
CA PHE A 162 -23.69 -16.63 2.88
C PHE A 162 -24.70 -15.65 2.30
N TYR A 163 -24.30 -14.76 1.41
CA TYR A 163 -25.18 -13.81 0.74
C TYR A 163 -25.12 -13.99 -0.77
N GLU A 164 -26.24 -13.71 -1.46
CA GLU A 164 -26.29 -13.70 -2.93
C GLU A 164 -27.18 -12.56 -3.43
N PHE A 165 -26.65 -11.73 -4.35
CA PHE A 165 -27.39 -10.70 -5.08
C PHE A 165 -28.04 -11.30 -6.34
N LEU A 166 -29.30 -11.69 -6.21
CA LEU A 166 -30.11 -12.28 -7.28
C LEU A 166 -30.52 -11.26 -8.35
N SER A 167 -30.64 -9.98 -8.00
CA SER A 167 -30.97 -8.91 -8.94
C SER A 167 -30.34 -7.60 -8.50
N LEU A 168 -29.68 -6.94 -9.44
CA LEU A 168 -29.25 -5.55 -9.39
C LEU A 168 -29.68 -4.93 -10.73
N ARG A 169 -30.87 -4.33 -10.77
CA ARG A 169 -31.52 -3.96 -12.03
C ARG A 169 -32.17 -2.57 -11.97
N SER A 170 -31.80 -1.70 -12.91
CA SER A 170 -32.56 -0.49 -13.21
C SER A 170 -33.73 -0.84 -14.13
N LEU A 171 -34.93 -0.38 -13.76
CA LEU A 171 -36.12 -0.47 -14.60
C LEU A 171 -36.13 0.66 -15.64
N ASP A 172 -35.55 1.81 -15.30
CA ASP A 172 -35.47 3.01 -16.14
C ASP A 172 -34.05 3.22 -16.70
N LYS A 173 -33.60 2.28 -17.55
CA LYS A 173 -32.24 2.27 -18.13
C LYS A 173 -31.88 3.50 -19.00
N GLY A 174 -32.84 4.37 -19.31
CA GLY A 174 -32.60 5.67 -19.96
C GLY A 174 -32.17 6.78 -18.99
N ILE A 175 -32.46 6.63 -17.69
CA ILE A 175 -32.17 7.61 -16.64
C ILE A 175 -30.94 7.15 -15.81
N MET A 176 -30.94 5.88 -15.39
CA MET A 176 -29.91 5.29 -14.54
C MET A 176 -29.50 3.91 -15.06
N ALA A 177 -28.21 3.60 -15.09
CA ALA A 177 -27.74 2.25 -15.35
C ALA A 177 -28.07 1.31 -14.17
N ASP A 178 -27.83 0.00 -14.35
CA ASP A 178 -28.07 -0.98 -13.28
C ASP A 178 -27.23 -0.65 -12.02
N PRO A 179 -27.79 -0.77 -10.81
CA PRO A 179 -27.09 -0.46 -9.57
C PRO A 179 -25.88 -1.37 -9.36
N THR A 180 -24.84 -0.85 -8.73
CA THR A 180 -23.56 -1.56 -8.53
C THR A 180 -23.31 -1.86 -7.05
N VAL A 181 -22.46 -2.85 -6.78
CA VAL A 181 -21.97 -3.17 -5.43
C VAL A 181 -20.44 -3.25 -5.42
N ASN A 182 -19.81 -2.86 -4.31
CA ASN A 182 -18.35 -2.89 -4.14
C ASN A 182 -17.79 -4.26 -3.70
N ILE A 183 -18.63 -5.29 -3.66
CA ILE A 183 -18.32 -6.67 -3.23
C ILE A 183 -18.74 -7.68 -4.33
N PRO A 184 -18.25 -8.93 -4.30
CA PRO A 184 -18.75 -9.99 -5.19
C PRO A 184 -20.27 -10.18 -5.07
N LEU A 185 -20.92 -10.71 -6.12
CA LEU A 185 -22.37 -10.97 -6.09
C LEU A 185 -22.77 -12.16 -5.20
N LEU A 186 -21.83 -13.03 -4.86
CA LEU A 186 -21.99 -14.20 -3.98
C LEU A 186 -20.79 -14.26 -3.04
N GLY A 187 -21.01 -14.49 -1.75
CA GLY A 187 -19.90 -14.61 -0.78
C GLY A 187 -20.34 -14.94 0.64
N MET A 188 -19.38 -14.93 1.56
CA MET A 188 -19.61 -15.06 3.01
C MET A 188 -19.78 -13.68 3.65
N ILE A 189 -20.70 -13.57 4.61
CA ILE A 189 -20.83 -12.36 5.43
C ILE A 189 -19.69 -12.35 6.47
N PRO A 190 -18.91 -11.26 6.57
CA PRO A 190 -17.75 -11.20 7.46
C PRO A 190 -18.14 -11.14 8.93
N HIS A 191 -17.31 -11.74 9.79
CA HIS A 191 -17.43 -11.62 11.26
C HIS A 191 -17.00 -10.24 11.80
N GLN A 192 -16.22 -9.49 11.03
CA GLN A 192 -15.85 -8.11 11.36
C GLN A 192 -16.82 -7.14 10.67
N THR A 193 -17.16 -6.05 11.35
CA THR A 193 -17.96 -4.96 10.80
C THR A 193 -17.40 -4.50 9.46
N SER A 194 -18.20 -4.66 8.41
CA SER A 194 -17.78 -4.36 7.04
C SER A 194 -18.86 -3.56 6.31
N VAL A 195 -18.44 -2.65 5.43
CA VAL A 195 -19.32 -1.77 4.68
C VAL A 195 -19.51 -2.27 3.25
N VAL A 196 -20.78 -2.44 2.86
CA VAL A 196 -21.24 -2.65 1.50
C VAL A 196 -21.73 -1.33 0.94
N GLN A 197 -21.19 -0.91 -0.20
CA GLN A 197 -21.58 0.32 -0.88
C GLN A 197 -22.41 -0.05 -2.11
N ILE A 198 -23.67 0.37 -2.13
CA ILE A 198 -24.55 0.26 -3.31
C ILE A 198 -24.45 1.56 -4.11
N GLY A 199 -24.01 1.50 -5.36
CA GLY A 199 -23.89 2.64 -6.27
C GLY A 199 -25.12 2.82 -7.15
N PHE A 200 -25.48 4.08 -7.44
CA PHE A 200 -26.65 4.48 -8.23
C PHE A 200 -26.22 5.28 -9.49
N PRO A 201 -25.73 4.60 -10.54
CA PRO A 201 -25.08 5.24 -11.69
C PRO A 201 -26.09 5.97 -12.60
N CYS A 202 -26.45 7.20 -12.24
CA CYS A 202 -27.20 8.13 -13.09
C CYS A 202 -26.45 8.40 -14.41
N LEU A 203 -27.15 8.35 -15.55
CA LEU A 203 -26.52 8.51 -16.87
C LEU A 203 -26.21 9.97 -17.24
N GLY A 204 -26.74 10.96 -16.51
CA GLY A 204 -26.55 12.39 -16.77
C GLY A 204 -27.24 12.93 -18.03
N LYS A 205 -27.97 12.08 -18.80
CA LYS A 205 -28.56 12.43 -20.11
C LYS A 205 -29.88 13.20 -20.03
N GLN A 206 -30.65 13.01 -18.96
CA GLN A 206 -31.97 13.59 -18.78
C GLN A 206 -32.32 13.61 -17.29
N ASP A 207 -33.09 14.62 -16.85
CA ASP A 207 -33.67 14.66 -15.52
C ASP A 207 -34.73 13.55 -15.36
N GLY A 208 -34.83 12.99 -14.15
CA GLY A 208 -35.92 12.06 -13.84
C GLY A 208 -35.71 11.26 -12.57
N VAL A 209 -36.71 10.42 -12.25
CA VAL A 209 -36.62 9.45 -11.17
C VAL A 209 -36.56 8.06 -11.80
N ALA A 210 -35.49 7.33 -11.55
CA ALA A 210 -35.32 5.95 -11.98
C ALA A 210 -35.80 4.98 -10.90
N ALA A 211 -36.65 4.04 -11.28
CA ALA A 211 -37.01 2.89 -10.45
C ALA A 211 -35.96 1.77 -10.61
N PHE A 212 -35.64 1.08 -9.52
CA PHE A 212 -34.68 -0.02 -9.53
C PHE A 212 -34.98 -1.08 -8.47
N GLU A 213 -34.43 -2.27 -8.68
CA GLU A 213 -34.57 -3.45 -7.83
C GLU A 213 -33.20 -3.88 -7.31
N VAL A 214 -33.13 -4.16 -6.01
CA VAL A 214 -31.98 -4.81 -5.35
C VAL A 214 -32.53 -6.02 -4.59
N THR A 215 -32.31 -7.22 -5.13
CA THR A 215 -32.76 -8.46 -4.51
C THR A 215 -31.55 -9.20 -3.97
N VAL A 216 -31.43 -9.26 -2.64
CA VAL A 216 -30.41 -10.05 -1.94
C VAL A 216 -31.10 -11.14 -1.10
N ILE A 217 -30.49 -12.32 -1.05
CA ILE A 217 -30.80 -13.38 -0.09
C ILE A 217 -29.61 -13.59 0.85
N VAL A 218 -29.91 -14.03 2.07
CA VAL A 218 -28.92 -14.56 3.02
C VAL A 218 -29.30 -15.99 3.37
N MET A 219 -28.30 -16.87 3.33
CA MET A 219 -28.39 -18.29 3.60
C MET A 219 -27.57 -18.67 4.84
N ASN A 220 -28.00 -19.70 5.56
CA ASN A 220 -27.17 -20.37 6.57
C ASN A 220 -26.15 -21.33 5.92
N SER A 221 -25.30 -21.96 6.73
CA SER A 221 -24.32 -22.97 6.30
C SER A 221 -24.92 -24.23 5.67
N GLU A 222 -26.23 -24.44 5.79
CA GLU A 222 -26.97 -25.54 5.14
C GLU A 222 -27.53 -25.15 3.76
N GLY A 223 -27.35 -23.89 3.34
CA GLY A 223 -27.89 -23.35 2.09
C GLY A 223 -29.38 -22.96 2.16
N THR A 224 -29.98 -22.94 3.35
CA THR A 224 -31.38 -22.50 3.51
C THR A 224 -31.45 -20.98 3.60
N ILE A 225 -32.39 -20.38 2.86
CA ILE A 225 -32.60 -18.93 2.86
C ILE A 225 -33.26 -18.52 4.18
N ILE A 226 -32.56 -17.71 4.98
CA ILE A 226 -33.04 -17.21 6.28
C ILE A 226 -33.55 -15.77 6.21
N LEU A 227 -33.04 -14.98 5.26
CA LEU A 227 -33.46 -13.59 5.01
C LEU A 227 -33.47 -13.33 3.51
N GLN A 228 -34.39 -12.48 3.06
CA GLN A 228 -34.54 -12.12 1.65
C GLN A 228 -35.12 -10.70 1.55
N THR A 229 -34.72 -9.93 0.54
CA THR A 229 -35.41 -8.67 0.21
C THR A 229 -36.90 -8.94 -0.04
N PRO A 230 -37.84 -8.17 0.55
CA PRO A 230 -39.27 -8.31 0.28
C PRO A 230 -39.61 -8.38 -1.21
N GLN A 231 -40.54 -9.27 -1.58
CA GLN A 231 -40.89 -9.50 -2.99
C GLN A 231 -41.43 -8.24 -3.65
N ASN A 232 -40.98 -7.97 -4.88
CA ASN A 232 -41.31 -6.77 -5.66
C ASN A 232 -40.92 -5.46 -4.94
N ALA A 233 -39.84 -5.46 -4.15
CA ALA A 233 -39.25 -4.24 -3.60
C ALA A 233 -38.69 -3.36 -4.73
N ILE A 234 -39.30 -2.19 -4.92
CA ILE A 234 -38.86 -1.19 -5.90
C ILE A 234 -38.40 0.06 -5.15
N PHE A 235 -37.17 0.46 -5.42
CA PHE A 235 -36.55 1.66 -4.89
C PHE A 235 -36.48 2.73 -5.99
N PHE A 236 -36.31 3.99 -5.59
CA PHE A 236 -36.32 5.12 -6.52
C PHE A 236 -35.08 6.00 -6.30
N LYS A 237 -34.44 6.43 -7.39
CA LYS A 237 -33.28 7.35 -7.40
C LYS A 237 -33.61 8.56 -8.28
N THR A 238 -33.45 9.75 -7.75
CA THR A 238 -33.51 10.99 -8.53
C THR A 238 -32.15 11.20 -9.23
N CYS A 239 -32.20 11.38 -10.54
CA CYS A 239 -31.09 11.71 -11.41
C CYS A 239 -31.34 13.05 -12.10
N GLN A 240 -30.27 13.75 -12.44
CA GLN A 240 -30.30 15.07 -13.05
C GLN A 240 -29.54 15.05 -14.37
N GLN A 241 -29.92 15.91 -15.31
CA GLN A 241 -29.16 16.14 -16.52
C GLN A 241 -27.89 16.94 -16.19
N ALA A 242 -26.74 16.31 -16.39
CA ALA A 242 -25.42 16.89 -16.19
C ALA A 242 -24.47 16.25 -17.20
N GLU A 243 -24.14 16.99 -18.25
CA GLU A 243 -23.29 16.52 -19.34
C GLU A 243 -21.92 17.18 -19.26
N CYS A 244 -20.89 16.37 -18.99
CA CYS A 244 -19.51 16.85 -18.87
C CYS A 244 -18.84 16.82 -20.25
N PRO A 245 -18.14 17.89 -20.68
CA PRO A 245 -17.34 17.86 -21.90
C PRO A 245 -16.38 16.66 -21.89
N GLY A 246 -16.38 15.83 -22.94
CA GLY A 246 -15.55 14.61 -23.01
C GLY A 246 -16.02 13.42 -22.15
N GLY A 247 -17.06 13.60 -21.32
CA GLY A 247 -17.63 12.59 -20.43
C GLY A 247 -16.76 12.26 -19.21
N CYS A 248 -17.31 11.42 -18.34
CA CYS A 248 -16.61 10.88 -17.16
C CYS A 248 -16.36 9.37 -17.35
N ARG A 249 -15.16 8.90 -17.03
CA ARG A 249 -14.73 7.50 -17.17
C ARG A 249 -14.74 6.79 -15.83
N ASN A 250 -14.52 5.46 -15.86
CA ASN A 250 -14.30 4.62 -14.68
C ASN A 250 -15.40 4.72 -13.59
N GLY A 251 -16.64 5.04 -13.99
CA GLY A 251 -17.77 5.21 -13.06
C GLY A 251 -17.89 6.60 -12.42
N GLY A 252 -17.11 7.59 -12.86
CA GLY A 252 -17.25 8.98 -12.42
C GLY A 252 -18.60 9.59 -12.81
N PHE A 253 -19.17 10.39 -11.90
CA PHE A 253 -20.43 11.11 -12.09
C PHE A 253 -20.16 12.52 -12.58
N CYS A 254 -20.98 13.06 -13.48
CA CYS A 254 -20.90 14.47 -13.86
C CYS A 254 -21.83 15.30 -12.97
N ASN A 255 -21.30 16.29 -12.25
CA ASN A 255 -22.11 17.15 -11.40
C ASN A 255 -22.68 18.38 -12.13
N GLU A 256 -23.56 19.13 -11.46
CA GLU A 256 -24.20 20.36 -11.96
C GLU A 256 -23.21 21.43 -12.47
N ARG A 257 -21.92 21.36 -12.08
CA ARG A 257 -20.87 22.28 -12.50
C ARG A 257 -20.12 21.81 -13.74
N HIS A 258 -20.59 20.72 -14.37
CA HIS A 258 -19.93 20.04 -15.49
C HIS A 258 -18.51 19.56 -15.16
N ILE A 259 -18.29 19.16 -13.90
CA ILE A 259 -17.03 18.57 -13.41
C ILE A 259 -17.28 17.10 -13.07
N CYS A 260 -16.37 16.22 -13.48
CA CYS A 260 -16.42 14.82 -13.11
C CYS A 260 -16.01 14.61 -11.65
N GLU A 261 -16.93 14.09 -10.85
CA GLU A 261 -16.69 13.56 -9.51
C GLU A 261 -16.21 12.11 -9.64
N CYS A 262 -14.93 11.89 -9.32
CA CYS A 262 -14.27 10.61 -9.52
C CYS A 262 -14.46 9.67 -8.32
N PRO A 263 -14.66 8.36 -8.56
CA PRO A 263 -14.70 7.38 -7.48
C PRO A 263 -13.32 7.18 -6.86
N ASP A 264 -13.30 6.55 -5.69
CA ASP A 264 -12.08 6.34 -4.91
C ASP A 264 -10.95 5.70 -5.73
N GLY A 265 -9.78 6.32 -5.64
CA GLY A 265 -8.60 5.92 -6.39
C GLY A 265 -8.58 6.33 -7.86
N PHE A 266 -9.55 7.11 -8.36
CA PHE A 266 -9.48 7.73 -9.69
C PHE A 266 -9.42 9.26 -9.62
N TYR A 267 -8.79 9.89 -10.61
CA TYR A 267 -8.64 11.34 -10.71
C TYR A 267 -8.40 11.80 -12.16
N GLY A 268 -8.34 13.11 -12.35
CA GLY A 268 -8.26 13.76 -13.67
C GLY A 268 -9.60 14.35 -14.12
N PRO A 269 -9.61 15.24 -15.13
CA PRO A 269 -10.83 15.92 -15.59
C PRO A 269 -11.94 14.98 -16.07
N HIS A 270 -11.59 13.75 -16.48
CA HIS A 270 -12.53 12.73 -16.93
C HIS A 270 -12.41 11.44 -16.11
N CYS A 271 -11.81 11.50 -14.91
CA CYS A 271 -11.52 10.33 -14.06
C CYS A 271 -10.66 9.26 -14.75
N GLU A 272 -9.85 9.68 -15.72
CA GLU A 272 -9.10 8.79 -16.61
C GLU A 272 -7.81 8.23 -16.00
N LYS A 273 -7.35 8.77 -14.86
CA LYS A 273 -6.13 8.37 -14.18
C LYS A 273 -6.45 7.57 -12.92
N ALA A 274 -5.77 6.45 -12.73
CA ALA A 274 -5.87 5.65 -11.52
C ALA A 274 -4.72 5.96 -10.54
N LEU A 275 -5.00 5.81 -9.25
CA LEU A 275 -4.07 5.94 -8.13
C LEU A 275 -3.76 4.54 -7.58
N CYS A 276 -2.59 4.01 -7.92
CA CYS A 276 -2.11 2.75 -7.38
C CYS A 276 -1.33 2.99 -6.09
N THR A 277 -1.80 2.40 -4.99
CA THR A 277 -1.08 2.35 -3.71
C THR A 277 -0.93 0.87 -3.31
N PRO A 278 0.30 0.31 -3.23
CA PRO A 278 1.59 0.94 -3.54
C PRO A 278 1.75 1.30 -5.03
N HIS A 279 2.57 2.32 -5.31
CA HIS A 279 2.85 2.78 -6.68
C HIS A 279 3.56 1.70 -7.52
N CYS A 280 3.21 1.66 -8.81
CA CYS A 280 3.84 0.77 -9.79
C CYS A 280 5.32 1.11 -9.98
N MET A 281 6.20 0.14 -9.74
CA MET A 281 7.65 0.30 -9.85
C MET A 281 8.15 -0.12 -11.23
N ASN A 282 9.44 0.13 -11.52
CA ASN A 282 10.15 -0.35 -12.72
C ASN A 282 9.51 0.04 -14.07
N GLY A 283 8.71 1.11 -14.10
CA GLY A 283 8.00 1.56 -15.30
C GLY A 283 6.62 0.90 -15.53
N GLY A 284 6.07 0.21 -14.53
CA GLY A 284 4.71 -0.34 -14.59
C GLY A 284 3.62 0.73 -14.72
N LEU A 285 2.56 0.43 -15.47
CA LEU A 285 1.44 1.32 -15.72
C LEU A 285 0.30 1.05 -14.72
N CYS A 286 -0.12 2.08 -13.98
CA CYS A 286 -1.33 1.99 -13.15
C CYS A 286 -2.58 2.11 -14.03
N ILE A 287 -3.43 1.08 -14.04
CA ILE A 287 -4.66 1.06 -14.86
C ILE A 287 -5.95 1.14 -14.04
N MET A 288 -5.89 0.72 -12.77
CA MET A 288 -7.00 0.67 -11.82
C MET A 288 -6.41 0.70 -10.41
N PRO A 289 -7.11 1.20 -9.37
CA PRO A 289 -6.59 1.22 -8.00
C PRO A 289 -6.01 -0.13 -7.56
N GLY A 290 -4.75 -0.11 -7.14
CA GLY A 290 -3.99 -1.29 -6.71
C GLY A 290 -3.57 -2.27 -7.82
N LEU A 291 -3.86 -2.01 -9.09
CA LEU A 291 -3.52 -2.90 -10.22
C LEU A 291 -2.56 -2.24 -11.21
N CYS A 292 -1.34 -2.79 -11.26
CA CYS A 292 -0.29 -2.39 -12.19
C CYS A 292 -0.13 -3.41 -13.35
N ILE A 293 -0.05 -2.91 -14.59
CA ILE A 293 0.52 -3.68 -15.69
C ILE A 293 2.05 -3.58 -15.60
N CYS A 294 2.72 -4.73 -15.47
CA CYS A 294 4.17 -4.78 -15.36
C CYS A 294 4.86 -4.90 -16.72
N PRO A 295 6.02 -4.24 -16.92
CA PRO A 295 6.81 -4.41 -18.13
C PRO A 295 7.45 -5.81 -18.18
N PRO A 296 7.89 -6.27 -19.36
CA PRO A 296 8.51 -7.59 -19.52
C PRO A 296 9.64 -7.83 -18.53
N GLY A 297 9.62 -9.00 -17.88
CA GLY A 297 10.60 -9.36 -16.86
C GLY A 297 10.31 -8.80 -15.46
N PHE A 298 9.18 -8.12 -15.23
CA PHE A 298 8.73 -7.72 -13.89
C PHE A 298 7.35 -8.28 -13.54
N TYR A 299 7.11 -8.51 -12.25
CA TYR A 299 5.86 -9.06 -11.72
C TYR A 299 5.60 -8.65 -10.25
N GLY A 300 4.46 -9.09 -9.71
CA GLY A 300 3.96 -8.67 -8.40
C GLY A 300 2.99 -7.49 -8.49
N ILE A 301 2.23 -7.25 -7.43
CA ILE A 301 1.10 -6.29 -7.42
C ILE A 301 1.49 -4.87 -7.87
N ASN A 302 2.74 -4.47 -7.60
CA ASN A 302 3.32 -3.19 -7.99
C ASN A 302 4.63 -3.34 -8.79
N CYS A 303 4.81 -4.46 -9.50
CA CYS A 303 5.95 -4.68 -10.40
C CYS A 303 7.34 -4.61 -9.75
N ASN A 304 7.42 -4.84 -8.44
CA ASN A 304 8.65 -4.75 -7.66
C ASN A 304 9.54 -6.02 -7.76
N LYS A 305 9.03 -7.14 -8.25
CA LYS A 305 9.81 -8.39 -8.40
C LYS A 305 10.32 -8.51 -9.84
N ALA A 306 11.61 -8.74 -10.01
CA ALA A 306 12.20 -9.10 -11.30
C ALA A 306 12.10 -10.61 -11.53
N ASN A 307 11.73 -11.04 -12.74
CA ASN A 307 11.84 -12.42 -13.17
C ASN A 307 13.28 -12.68 -13.62
N CYS A 308 14.01 -13.41 -12.78
CA CYS A 308 15.44 -13.65 -12.95
C CYS A 308 15.67 -15.05 -13.51
N THR A 309 15.66 -15.17 -14.83
CA THR A 309 15.96 -16.43 -15.55
C THR A 309 17.37 -16.94 -15.22
N ASN A 310 18.32 -16.01 -15.04
CA ASN A 310 19.66 -16.29 -14.57
C ASN A 310 19.71 -16.22 -13.04
N ILE A 311 20.17 -17.30 -12.41
CA ILE A 311 20.39 -17.35 -10.96
C ILE A 311 21.69 -16.59 -10.65
N CYS A 312 21.65 -15.64 -9.72
CA CYS A 312 22.85 -15.01 -9.18
C CYS A 312 23.55 -15.97 -8.21
N PHE A 313 24.78 -16.35 -8.50
CA PHE A 313 25.57 -17.25 -7.65
C PHE A 313 26.17 -16.52 -6.45
N ASN A 314 26.74 -17.29 -5.51
CA ASN A 314 27.57 -16.81 -4.41
C ASN A 314 26.94 -15.71 -3.52
N GLY A 315 25.60 -15.64 -3.46
CA GLY A 315 24.86 -14.64 -2.68
C GLY A 315 24.64 -13.31 -3.39
N GLY A 316 24.79 -13.25 -4.72
CA GLY A 316 24.38 -12.09 -5.52
C GLY A 316 22.87 -11.84 -5.49
N MET A 317 22.47 -10.57 -5.58
CA MET A 317 21.06 -10.17 -5.58
C MET A 317 20.63 -9.79 -7.01
N CYS A 318 19.62 -10.46 -7.54
CA CYS A 318 18.99 -10.04 -8.79
C CYS A 318 18.07 -8.84 -8.56
N PHE A 319 18.19 -7.81 -9.39
CA PHE A 319 17.38 -6.58 -9.29
C PHE A 319 16.71 -6.17 -10.61
N TYR A 320 17.18 -6.72 -11.73
CA TYR A 320 16.66 -6.52 -13.08
C TYR A 320 16.88 -7.84 -13.84
N PRO A 321 16.04 -8.21 -14.82
CA PRO A 321 16.31 -9.34 -15.71
C PRO A 321 17.76 -9.36 -16.21
N GLU A 322 18.42 -10.52 -16.09
CA GLU A 322 19.82 -10.73 -16.49
C GLU A 322 20.88 -9.88 -15.75
N LYS A 323 20.54 -9.13 -14.68
CA LYS A 323 21.50 -8.34 -13.91
C LYS A 323 21.53 -8.67 -12.42
N CYS A 324 22.72 -9.08 -11.96
CA CYS A 324 23.03 -9.35 -10.56
C CYS A 324 23.86 -8.21 -9.94
N ILE A 325 23.56 -7.87 -8.68
CA ILE A 325 24.45 -7.11 -7.81
C ILE A 325 25.33 -8.11 -7.07
N CYS A 326 26.65 -8.03 -7.28
CA CYS A 326 27.60 -8.99 -6.74
C CYS A 326 28.20 -8.54 -5.40
N PRO A 327 28.38 -9.46 -4.43
CA PRO A 327 29.09 -9.16 -3.18
C PRO A 327 30.54 -8.76 -3.42
N ALA A 328 31.11 -7.96 -2.51
CA ALA A 328 32.46 -7.42 -2.66
C ALA A 328 33.54 -8.51 -2.82
N GLY A 329 34.23 -8.50 -3.97
CA GLY A 329 35.21 -9.52 -4.37
C GLY A 329 34.67 -10.56 -5.35
N LEU A 330 33.46 -10.34 -5.90
CA LEU A 330 32.87 -11.11 -6.98
C LEU A 330 32.47 -10.18 -8.14
N GLU A 331 32.65 -10.65 -9.38
CA GLU A 331 32.25 -10.02 -10.64
C GLU A 331 31.69 -11.08 -11.60
N GLY A 332 31.32 -10.68 -12.82
CA GLY A 332 30.58 -11.52 -13.78
C GLY A 332 29.08 -11.33 -13.69
N ASP A 333 28.35 -11.64 -14.77
CA ASP A 333 26.92 -11.35 -14.91
C ASP A 333 26.06 -12.14 -13.90
N GLN A 334 26.58 -13.27 -13.38
CA GLN A 334 25.97 -14.10 -12.35
C GLN A 334 26.80 -14.16 -11.06
N CYS A 335 27.78 -13.26 -10.87
CA CYS A 335 28.67 -13.23 -9.70
C CYS A 335 29.54 -14.49 -9.53
N GLU A 336 29.92 -15.11 -10.64
CA GLU A 336 30.68 -16.35 -10.74
C GLU A 336 32.21 -16.15 -10.67
N ILE A 337 32.71 -14.94 -10.94
CA ILE A 337 34.15 -14.64 -11.02
C ILE A 337 34.66 -14.07 -9.69
N SER A 338 35.61 -14.76 -9.04
CA SER A 338 36.28 -14.24 -7.83
C SER A 338 37.40 -13.24 -8.15
N LYS A 339 37.32 -12.03 -7.60
CA LYS A 339 38.31 -10.96 -7.76
C LYS A 339 38.93 -10.56 -6.42
N CYS A 340 40.26 -10.57 -6.38
CA CYS A 340 41.03 -10.19 -5.21
C CYS A 340 41.45 -8.72 -5.36
N HIS A 341 41.38 -7.93 -4.28
CA HIS A 341 41.77 -6.52 -4.30
C HIS A 341 43.28 -6.36 -4.56
N GLN A 342 44.08 -7.34 -4.11
CA GLN A 342 45.48 -7.48 -4.51
C GLN A 342 45.62 -8.75 -5.35
N PRO A 343 46.26 -8.69 -6.53
CA PRO A 343 46.38 -9.84 -7.42
C PRO A 343 47.27 -10.92 -6.82
N CYS A 344 46.84 -12.17 -6.93
CA CYS A 344 47.62 -13.34 -6.56
C CYS A 344 48.88 -13.43 -7.45
N ARG A 345 50.06 -13.58 -6.83
CA ARG A 345 51.33 -13.71 -7.55
C ARG A 345 51.61 -15.17 -7.91
N ASN A 346 52.65 -15.40 -8.72
CA ASN A 346 53.21 -16.72 -9.02
C ASN A 346 52.18 -17.76 -9.52
N GLY A 347 51.22 -17.31 -10.34
CA GLY A 347 50.17 -18.13 -10.92
C GLY A 347 49.04 -18.55 -9.96
N GLY A 348 49.00 -18.01 -8.73
CA GLY A 348 47.91 -18.25 -7.80
C GLY A 348 46.56 -17.79 -8.35
N LYS A 349 45.48 -18.50 -8.03
CA LYS A 349 44.11 -18.15 -8.44
C LYS A 349 43.36 -17.51 -7.26
N CYS A 350 42.64 -16.42 -7.51
CA CYS A 350 41.75 -15.84 -6.51
C CYS A 350 40.55 -16.76 -6.26
N THR A 351 40.20 -16.98 -5.00
CA THR A 351 39.05 -17.83 -4.60
C THR A 351 38.17 -17.13 -3.55
N GLY A 352 38.17 -15.79 -3.55
CA GLY A 352 37.39 -14.95 -2.65
C GLY A 352 38.18 -13.73 -2.14
N LYS A 353 37.55 -12.91 -1.29
CA LYS A 353 38.10 -11.64 -0.80
C LYS A 353 39.51 -11.80 -0.18
N ASN A 354 40.53 -11.43 -0.95
CA ASN A 354 41.96 -11.55 -0.63
C ASN A 354 42.41 -12.97 -0.21
N LYS A 355 41.77 -14.01 -0.75
CA LYS A 355 42.21 -15.40 -0.58
C LYS A 355 42.71 -15.96 -1.90
N CYS A 356 44.01 -16.23 -1.97
CA CYS A 356 44.65 -16.84 -3.12
C CYS A 356 44.90 -18.33 -2.89
N LYS A 357 44.44 -19.18 -3.82
CA LYS A 357 44.85 -20.58 -3.93
C LYS A 357 46.18 -20.63 -4.69
N CYS A 358 47.25 -20.97 -3.99
CA CYS A 358 48.60 -20.93 -4.54
C CYS A 358 48.95 -22.12 -5.44
N SER A 359 49.81 -21.83 -6.42
CA SER A 359 50.52 -22.84 -7.21
C SER A 359 51.44 -23.68 -6.31
N LYS A 360 51.72 -24.92 -6.72
CA LYS A 360 52.64 -25.82 -5.99
C LYS A 360 53.99 -25.14 -5.78
N GLY A 361 54.49 -25.15 -4.54
CA GLY A 361 55.77 -24.51 -4.18
C GLY A 361 55.68 -23.05 -3.74
N TYR A 362 54.49 -22.45 -3.67
CA TYR A 362 54.27 -21.09 -3.15
C TYR A 362 53.21 -21.06 -2.05
N GLN A 363 53.34 -20.11 -1.12
CA GLN A 363 52.46 -19.93 0.04
C GLN A 363 52.29 -18.45 0.45
N GLY A 364 51.48 -18.24 1.49
CA GLY A 364 51.09 -16.92 1.99
C GLY A 364 49.91 -16.33 1.20
N ASP A 365 49.29 -15.28 1.75
CA ASP A 365 47.95 -14.81 1.33
C ASP A 365 47.87 -14.35 -0.14
N LEU A 366 49.00 -13.93 -0.71
CA LEU A 366 49.16 -13.52 -2.11
C LEU A 366 50.03 -14.47 -2.94
N CYS A 367 50.38 -15.65 -2.40
CA CYS A 367 51.27 -16.63 -3.03
C CYS A 367 52.69 -16.10 -3.34
N SER A 368 53.11 -15.05 -2.62
CA SER A 368 54.39 -14.37 -2.83
C SER A 368 55.59 -15.05 -2.16
N LYS A 369 55.38 -16.00 -1.23
CA LYS A 369 56.46 -16.66 -0.51
C LYS A 369 56.75 -18.03 -1.16
N PRO A 370 57.96 -18.31 -1.67
CA PRO A 370 58.31 -19.65 -2.12
C PRO A 370 58.43 -20.62 -0.92
N VAL A 371 58.30 -21.91 -1.21
CA VAL A 371 58.42 -23.02 -0.25
C VAL A 371 59.62 -23.87 -0.64
N CYS A 372 60.47 -24.17 0.33
CA CYS A 372 61.64 -25.04 0.16
C CYS A 372 61.53 -26.21 1.14
N GLU A 373 61.49 -27.44 0.61
CA GLU A 373 61.43 -28.69 1.36
C GLU A 373 62.62 -29.60 0.95
N PRO A 374 63.60 -29.85 1.83
CA PRO A 374 63.77 -29.29 3.18
C PRO A 374 64.07 -27.78 3.14
N SER A 375 63.96 -27.10 4.29
CA SER A 375 64.25 -25.67 4.37
C SER A 375 65.73 -25.33 4.08
N CYS A 376 66.01 -24.07 3.78
CA CYS A 376 67.34 -23.55 3.44
C CYS A 376 68.30 -23.40 4.63
N GLY A 377 68.06 -24.12 5.74
CA GLY A 377 68.84 -24.00 6.96
C GLY A 377 68.76 -22.62 7.61
N LEU A 378 69.67 -22.35 8.56
CA LEU A 378 69.78 -21.07 9.27
C LEU A 378 70.49 -19.97 8.46
N TYR A 379 71.21 -20.35 7.41
CA TYR A 379 72.13 -19.48 6.66
C TYR A 379 71.76 -19.40 5.17
N GLY A 380 70.48 -19.61 4.84
CA GLY A 380 69.96 -19.51 3.49
C GLY A 380 68.52 -19.02 3.45
N ILE A 381 68.17 -18.34 2.36
CA ILE A 381 66.83 -17.80 2.10
C ILE A 381 66.24 -18.56 0.91
N CYS A 382 64.99 -18.99 1.02
CA CYS A 382 64.24 -19.58 -0.10
C CYS A 382 63.84 -18.46 -1.05
N ILE A 383 64.37 -18.45 -2.27
CA ILE A 383 64.13 -17.39 -3.28
C ILE A 383 63.14 -17.83 -4.37
N GLU A 384 63.13 -19.12 -4.69
CA GLU A 384 62.18 -19.78 -5.58
C GLU A 384 61.86 -21.18 -5.01
N PRO A 385 60.82 -21.89 -5.48
CA PRO A 385 60.45 -23.19 -4.93
C PRO A 385 61.62 -24.19 -4.94
N ASN A 386 62.03 -24.64 -3.75
CA ASN A 386 63.20 -25.49 -3.51
C ASN A 386 64.57 -24.92 -3.97
N VAL A 387 64.68 -23.60 -4.17
CA VAL A 387 65.94 -22.91 -4.51
C VAL A 387 66.37 -22.01 -3.35
N CYS A 388 67.52 -22.33 -2.78
CA CYS A 388 68.10 -21.63 -1.64
C CYS A 388 69.26 -20.72 -2.06
N GLN A 389 69.20 -19.44 -1.70
CA GLN A 389 70.33 -18.53 -1.74
C GLN A 389 71.06 -18.59 -0.40
N CYS A 390 72.32 -19.01 -0.41
CA CYS A 390 73.15 -19.10 0.80
C CYS A 390 73.83 -17.79 1.14
N GLN A 391 74.01 -17.53 2.44
CA GLN A 391 74.87 -16.45 2.94
C GLN A 391 76.35 -16.77 2.71
N ASP A 392 77.19 -15.73 2.68
CA ASP A 392 78.63 -15.86 2.50
C ASP A 392 79.25 -16.84 3.52
N GLY A 393 80.14 -17.70 3.03
CA GLY A 393 80.74 -18.78 3.83
C GLY A 393 79.89 -20.05 3.95
N TRP A 394 78.67 -20.10 3.39
CA TRP A 394 77.80 -21.28 3.36
C TRP A 394 77.44 -21.74 1.95
N HIS A 395 77.22 -23.04 1.78
CA HIS A 395 76.88 -23.65 0.49
C HIS A 395 76.11 -24.98 0.63
N GLY A 396 75.80 -25.57 -0.53
CA GLY A 396 74.97 -26.76 -0.67
C GLY A 396 73.50 -26.43 -0.87
N ARG A 397 72.71 -27.41 -1.33
CA ARG A 397 71.29 -27.24 -1.71
C ARG A 397 70.42 -26.58 -0.61
N ASN A 398 70.79 -26.77 0.65
CA ASN A 398 70.06 -26.30 1.84
C ASN A 398 70.93 -25.42 2.75
N CYS A 399 72.01 -24.82 2.23
CA CYS A 399 72.90 -23.88 2.93
C CYS A 399 73.37 -24.34 4.33
N ASN A 400 73.54 -25.66 4.49
CA ASN A 400 73.90 -26.30 5.75
C ASN A 400 75.36 -26.76 5.83
N LYS A 401 76.18 -26.44 4.82
CA LYS A 401 77.63 -26.73 4.79
C LYS A 401 78.40 -25.41 4.81
N ARG A 402 79.40 -25.28 5.69
CA ARG A 402 80.38 -24.18 5.63
C ARG A 402 81.49 -24.52 4.65
N TYR A 403 82.02 -23.51 3.96
CA TYR A 403 83.33 -23.62 3.33
C TYR A 403 84.39 -23.84 4.42
N GLY A 404 85.33 -24.75 4.19
CA GLY A 404 86.44 -25.01 5.12
C GLY A 404 87.34 -23.78 5.28
N ALA A 405 87.96 -23.63 6.45
CA ALA A 405 88.69 -22.42 6.85
C ALA A 405 89.87 -22.01 5.93
N ASN A 406 90.30 -22.87 5.00
CA ASN A 406 91.38 -22.62 4.05
C ASN A 406 90.91 -22.07 2.68
N LEU A 407 89.63 -21.66 2.51
CA LEU A 407 89.15 -21.08 1.24
C LEU A 407 88.57 -19.65 1.33
N LEU A 408 88.68 -18.97 2.49
CA LEU A 408 88.08 -17.65 2.72
C LEU A 408 88.73 -16.48 1.95
N ASN A 409 89.85 -16.71 1.24
CA ASN A 409 90.55 -15.66 0.46
C ASN A 409 90.22 -15.67 -1.05
N ALA A 410 89.36 -16.57 -1.55
CA ALA A 410 89.10 -16.71 -2.99
C ALA A 410 87.88 -15.92 -3.52
N LEU A 411 87.01 -15.40 -2.65
CA LEU A 411 85.78 -14.70 -3.03
C LEU A 411 85.70 -13.30 -2.38
N ARG A 412 86.64 -12.43 -2.75
CA ARG A 412 86.60 -11.00 -2.40
C ARG A 412 86.50 -10.17 -3.68
N PRO A 413 85.34 -9.59 -4.01
CA PRO A 413 85.23 -8.71 -5.17
C PRO A 413 86.11 -7.47 -4.98
N THR A 414 87.08 -7.28 -5.88
CA THR A 414 87.90 -6.07 -5.92
C THR A 414 87.12 -4.94 -6.57
N GLY A 415 87.02 -3.80 -5.88
CA GLY A 415 86.55 -2.56 -6.50
C GLY A 415 87.72 -1.77 -7.08
N THR A 416 87.55 -1.15 -8.26
CA THR A 416 87.42 0.33 -8.39
C THR A 416 87.56 0.85 -9.82
N LYS A 417 86.69 1.84 -10.18
CA LYS A 417 86.94 3.00 -11.09
C LYS A 417 87.15 2.70 -12.60
N HIS A 418 86.84 3.59 -13.56
CA HIS A 418 86.41 5.01 -13.52
C HIS A 418 85.67 5.43 -14.83
N ARG A 419 84.68 6.35 -14.74
CA ARG A 419 84.36 7.52 -15.63
C ARG A 419 84.22 7.30 -17.17
N GLN A 420 83.34 7.95 -17.94
CA GLN A 420 82.48 9.15 -17.76
C GLN A 420 81.01 8.80 -18.19
N GLN A 421 80.06 9.64 -18.63
CA GLN A 421 79.92 11.10 -18.85
C GLN A 421 78.42 11.52 -18.74
N THR A 422 78.12 12.83 -18.66
CA THR A 422 76.78 13.46 -18.77
C THR A 422 76.66 14.22 -20.11
N PRO A 423 75.47 14.53 -20.69
CA PRO A 423 74.47 15.46 -20.09
C PRO A 423 72.96 15.13 -20.36
N SER A 424 72.08 15.99 -19.84
CA SER A 424 70.61 16.02 -20.07
C SER A 424 70.25 17.14 -21.08
N PRO A 425 69.04 17.18 -21.69
CA PRO A 425 68.00 18.02 -21.07
C PRO A 425 66.51 17.56 -21.22
N LYS A 426 65.77 17.74 -20.12
CA LYS A 426 64.38 18.25 -19.95
C LYS A 426 63.39 18.35 -21.13
N GLN A 427 62.15 17.89 -20.86
CA GLN A 427 60.87 18.63 -20.90
C GLN A 427 59.75 17.68 -20.41
N ALA A 428 58.63 18.09 -19.80
CA ALA A 428 58.33 19.24 -18.93
C ALA A 428 57.10 18.84 -18.09
N GLU A 429 57.05 19.21 -16.81
CA GLU A 429 55.89 19.00 -15.94
C GLU A 429 55.47 20.37 -15.41
N GLU A 430 54.21 20.76 -15.66
CA GLU A 430 53.68 22.09 -15.32
C GLU A 430 52.47 21.99 -14.39
N SER A 431 52.37 23.02 -13.55
CA SER A 431 51.77 23.02 -12.22
C SER A 431 50.24 23.16 -12.17
N GLN A 432 49.68 22.72 -11.03
CA GLN A 432 48.55 23.35 -10.29
C GLN A 432 47.19 23.53 -10.98
N ALA A 433 46.13 22.93 -10.38
CA ALA A 433 45.20 23.66 -9.50
C ALA A 433 44.03 22.76 -9.02
N VAL A 434 43.42 23.13 -7.88
CA VAL A 434 42.13 22.63 -7.37
C VAL A 434 41.22 23.86 -7.20
N PRO A 435 39.96 23.83 -7.67
CA PRO A 435 38.85 23.98 -6.72
C PRO A 435 37.53 23.22 -7.04
N GLU A 436 36.83 22.90 -5.95
CA GLU A 436 35.39 22.80 -5.68
C GLU A 436 34.28 22.75 -6.78
N SER A 437 33.46 21.70 -6.66
CA SER A 437 31.97 21.69 -6.51
C SER A 437 30.99 22.07 -7.65
N ASN A 438 29.81 21.41 -7.58
CA ASN A 438 28.51 21.69 -8.23
C ASN A 438 28.37 21.26 -9.73
N TYR A 439 27.25 20.68 -10.23
CA TYR A 439 25.90 20.37 -9.69
C TYR A 439 25.25 19.14 -10.39
N ILE A 440 24.37 18.43 -9.66
CA ILE A 440 23.06 17.82 -10.05
C ILE A 440 22.94 17.01 -11.37
N TRP A 441 22.59 15.71 -11.24
CA TRP A 441 21.20 15.21 -11.39
C TRP A 441 20.95 14.04 -10.42
#